data_AF-A0A4C1T9P4-F1
#
_entry.id   AF-A0A4C1T9P4-F1
#
_cell.length_a   1.000
_cell.length_b   1.000
_cell.length_c   1.000
_cell.angle_alpha   90.00
_cell.angle_beta   90.00
_cell.angle_gamma   90.00
#
_symmetry.space_group_name_H-M   'P 1'
#
loop_
_entity.id
_entity.type
_entity.pdbx_description
1 polymer ?
#
loop_
_entity_poly.entity_id
_entity_poly.type
_entity_poly.pdbx_seq_one_letter_code
_entity_poly.pdbx_strand_id
1 'polypeptide(L)'
;MPITDVLQMMGRAGRPQFDNEGVAVVLVHDVKKNFYKKFLYDPFPVESSLLEVLPEHINAEIVAGTVQTKQAALDYLTWTYFFRRLLKNPTYYNLDGLEPNQMNAFLSSLVEKVVYELEAAACLVQKEHILLPTFLGRISSFYYLSYRTMKHFLDDLSRK
;
A
#
# COMPACT_ATOMS: atom_id res chain seq x y z
N MET A 1 4.45 16.16 10.10
CA MET A 1 3.42 16.68 9.18
C MET A 1 3.85 16.33 7.76
N PRO A 2 3.01 15.63 7.01
CA PRO A 2 3.19 15.41 5.57
C PRO A 2 3.42 16.74 4.83
N ILE A 3 4.26 16.72 3.81
CA ILE A 3 4.53 17.92 3.01
C ILE A 3 3.31 18.40 2.23
N THR A 4 2.42 17.48 1.86
CA THR A 4 1.14 17.77 1.20
C THR A 4 0.29 18.73 2.03
N ASP A 5 0.27 18.58 3.35
CA ASP A 5 -0.48 19.46 4.24
C ASP A 5 0.10 20.87 4.23
N VAL A 6 1.43 20.98 4.21
CA VAL A 6 2.12 22.27 4.12
C VAL A 6 1.84 22.95 2.78
N LEU A 7 1.86 22.21 1.68
CA LEU A 7 1.48 22.71 0.36
C LEU A 7 0.01 23.18 0.34
N GLN A 8 -0.90 22.44 0.98
CA GLN A 8 -2.30 22.83 1.13
C GLN A 8 -2.47 24.09 1.99
N MET A 9 -1.68 24.24 3.06
CA MET A 9 -1.66 25.45 3.89
C MET A 9 -1.15 26.66 3.10
N MET A 10 -0.06 26.49 2.34
CA MET A 10 0.49 27.54 1.49
C MET A 10 -0.45 27.92 0.33
N GLY A 11 -1.15 26.95 -0.25
CA GLY A 11 -2.13 27.20 -1.31
C GLY A 11 -3.33 28.04 -0.88
N ARG A 12 -3.51 28.27 0.43
CA ARG A 12 -4.51 29.19 0.98
C ARG A 12 -4.01 30.63 1.12
N ALA A 13 -2.74 30.91 0.82
CA ALA A 13 -2.19 32.25 0.89
C ALA A 13 -2.61 33.07 -0.35
N GLY A 14 -3.23 34.22 -0.10
CA GLY A 14 -3.75 35.11 -1.14
C GLY A 14 -5.22 34.84 -1.48
N ARG A 15 -5.93 35.89 -1.89
CA ARG A 15 -7.34 35.79 -2.30
C ARG A 15 -7.46 36.08 -3.80
N PRO A 16 -7.81 35.06 -4.61
CA PRO A 16 -8.12 35.29 -6.01
C PRO A 16 -9.18 36.40 -6.12
N GLN A 17 -8.97 37.38 -6.99
CA GLN A 17 -9.80 38.59 -7.23
C GLN A 17 -9.54 39.81 -6.32
N PHE A 18 -8.86 39.68 -5.18
CA PHE A 18 -8.61 40.82 -4.27
C PHE A 18 -7.14 41.20 -4.15
N ASP A 19 -6.25 40.20 -4.15
CA ASP A 19 -4.82 40.40 -3.94
C ASP A 19 -4.04 40.05 -5.22
N ASN A 20 -2.99 40.81 -5.52
CA ASN A 20 -2.11 40.55 -6.68
C ASN A 20 -1.02 39.52 -6.38
N GLU A 21 -0.76 39.27 -5.09
CA GLU A 21 0.24 38.31 -4.62
C GLU A 21 -0.23 37.62 -3.33
N GLY A 22 0.25 36.40 -3.09
CA GLY A 22 0.03 35.64 -1.85
C GLY A 22 1.37 35.31 -1.22
N VAL A 23 1.57 35.69 0.04
CA VAL A 23 2.82 35.45 0.78
C VAL A 23 2.57 34.42 1.89
N ALA A 24 3.40 33.37 1.92
CA ALA A 24 3.38 32.36 2.97
C ALA A 24 4.76 32.26 3.64
N VAL A 25 4.80 32.32 4.97
CA VAL A 25 6.03 32.17 5.76
C VAL A 25 5.98 30.86 6.54
N VAL A 26 6.88 29.94 6.22
CA VAL A 26 6.96 28.61 6.83
C VAL A 26 8.06 28.59 7.89
N LEU A 27 7.68 28.61 9.17
CA LEU A 27 8.59 28.50 10.30
C LEU A 27 8.87 27.02 10.61
N VAL A 28 10.12 26.57 10.46
CA VAL A 28 10.52 25.18 10.68
C VAL A 28 11.83 25.10 11.46
N HIS A 29 12.03 23.96 12.12
CA HIS A 29 13.31 23.61 12.71
C HIS A 29 14.41 23.58 11.64
N ASP A 30 15.61 24.06 11.97
CA ASP A 30 16.69 24.27 10.99
C ASP A 30 17.04 23.00 10.20
N VAL A 31 17.03 21.84 10.88
CA VAL A 31 17.29 20.52 10.28
C VAL A 31 16.32 20.17 9.13
N LYS A 32 15.10 20.73 9.13
CA LYS A 32 14.07 20.50 8.10
C LYS A 32 14.03 21.61 7.04
N LYS A 33 14.76 22.70 7.23
CA LYS A 33 14.74 23.88 6.34
C LYS A 33 15.07 23.53 4.90
N ASN A 34 16.14 22.77 4.69
CA ASN A 34 16.57 22.37 3.33
C ASN A 34 15.59 21.40 2.68
N PHE A 35 14.97 20.51 3.46
CA PHE A 35 13.93 19.59 2.98
C PHE A 35 12.72 20.37 2.43
N TYR A 36 12.14 21.27 3.24
CA TYR A 36 11.00 22.07 2.79
C TYR A 36 11.38 23.01 1.66
N LYS A 37 12.54 23.68 1.73
CA LYS A 37 13.00 24.56 0.65
C LYS A 37 13.06 23.83 -0.68
N LYS A 38 13.56 22.58 -0.73
CA LYS A 38 13.63 21.81 -1.98
C LYS A 38 12.23 21.47 -2.52
N PHE A 39 11.41 20.84 -1.70
CA PHE A 39 10.14 20.25 -2.15
C PHE A 39 8.94 21.23 -2.20
N LEU A 40 9.15 22.49 -1.80
CA LEU A 40 8.17 23.56 -2.07
C LEU A 40 8.29 24.13 -3.48
N TYR A 41 9.46 24.02 -4.11
CA TYR A 41 9.71 24.49 -5.48
C TYR A 41 9.80 23.34 -6.48
N ASP A 42 10.35 22.19 -6.08
CA ASP A 42 10.40 20.98 -6.90
C ASP A 42 9.17 20.09 -6.63
N PRO A 43 8.61 19.42 -7.65
CA PRO A 43 7.52 18.48 -7.45
C PRO A 43 7.94 17.32 -6.55
N PHE A 44 7.08 16.98 -5.58
CA PHE A 44 7.37 15.90 -4.64
C PHE A 44 7.24 14.52 -5.30
N PRO A 45 8.23 13.63 -5.18
CA PRO A 45 8.14 12.28 -5.72
C PRO A 45 7.09 11.46 -4.96
N VAL A 46 6.13 10.90 -5.68
CA VAL A 46 5.11 10.01 -5.11
C VAL A 46 5.51 8.56 -5.38
N GLU A 47 5.50 7.76 -4.30
CA GLU A 47 5.76 6.32 -4.32
C GLU A 47 4.52 5.56 -3.82
N SER A 48 4.46 4.25 -4.08
CA SER A 48 3.34 3.42 -3.65
C SER A 48 3.56 2.87 -2.25
N SER A 49 2.54 2.94 -1.40
CA SER A 49 2.50 2.28 -0.09
C SER A 49 1.64 1.01 -0.08
N LEU A 50 1.31 0.45 -1.25
CA LEU A 50 0.41 -0.70 -1.38
C LEU A 50 0.87 -1.93 -0.58
N LEU A 51 2.19 -2.13 -0.44
CA LEU A 51 2.77 -3.30 0.24
C LEU A 51 2.29 -3.47 1.68
N GLU A 52 1.97 -2.38 2.38
CA GLU A 52 1.55 -2.42 3.78
C GLU A 52 0.12 -2.97 3.97
N VAL A 53 -0.74 -2.77 2.97
CA VAL A 53 -2.16 -3.13 2.97
C VAL A 53 -2.50 -4.20 1.93
N LEU A 54 -1.47 -4.78 1.31
CA LEU A 54 -1.63 -5.76 0.24
C LEU A 54 -2.42 -7.00 0.69
N PRO A 55 -2.25 -7.57 1.90
CA PRO A 55 -3.05 -8.71 2.33
C PRO A 55 -4.56 -8.42 2.36
N GLU A 56 -4.98 -7.24 2.81
CA GLU A 56 -6.40 -6.85 2.80
C GLU A 56 -6.98 -6.84 1.38
N HIS A 57 -6.26 -6.23 0.43
CA HIS A 57 -6.69 -6.17 -0.96
C HIS A 57 -6.74 -7.54 -1.62
N ILE A 58 -5.70 -8.36 -1.44
CA ILE A 58 -5.67 -9.72 -1.99
C ILE A 58 -6.80 -10.57 -1.40
N ASN A 59 -7.07 -10.48 -0.10
CA ASN A 59 -8.20 -11.18 0.51
C ASN A 59 -9.55 -10.75 -0.11
N ALA A 60 -9.75 -9.44 -0.32
CA ALA A 60 -10.98 -8.94 -0.94
C ALA A 60 -11.14 -9.43 -2.39
N GLU A 61 -10.07 -9.43 -3.19
CA GLU A 61 -10.08 -9.92 -4.57
C GLU A 61 -10.31 -11.44 -4.65
N ILE A 62 -9.85 -12.19 -3.66
CA ILE A 62 -10.12 -13.63 -3.55
C ILE A 62 -11.59 -13.89 -3.20
N VAL A 63 -12.17 -13.08 -2.30
CA VAL A 63 -13.61 -13.15 -1.99
C VAL A 63 -14.47 -12.74 -3.17
N ALA A 64 -14.06 -11.73 -3.94
CA ALA A 64 -14.73 -11.30 -5.17
C ALA A 64 -14.61 -12.33 -6.31
N GLY A 65 -13.64 -13.25 -6.22
CA GLY A 65 -13.38 -14.27 -7.23
C GLY A 65 -12.50 -13.79 -8.39
N THR A 66 -11.97 -12.56 -8.34
CA THR A 66 -11.02 -12.01 -9.31
C THR A 66 -9.68 -12.74 -9.25
N VAL A 67 -9.22 -13.03 -8.02
CA VAL A 67 -7.95 -13.72 -7.77
C VAL A 67 -8.26 -15.11 -7.22
N GLN A 68 -7.99 -16.16 -8.00
CA GLN A 68 -8.26 -17.55 -7.60
C GLN A 68 -6.99 -18.39 -7.48
N THR A 69 -5.86 -17.89 -7.96
CA THR A 69 -4.56 -18.58 -7.96
C THR A 69 -3.45 -17.60 -7.63
N LYS A 70 -2.28 -18.10 -7.22
CA LYS A 70 -1.08 -17.26 -7.00
C LYS A 70 -0.66 -16.53 -8.28
N GLN A 71 -0.83 -17.17 -9.45
CA GLN A 71 -0.56 -16.52 -10.74
C GLN A 71 -1.51 -15.34 -10.98
N ALA A 72 -2.81 -15.50 -10.72
CA ALA A 72 -3.77 -14.40 -10.83
C ALA A 72 -3.44 -13.24 -9.87
N ALA A 73 -2.87 -13.53 -8.68
CA ALA A 73 -2.39 -12.49 -7.76
C ALA A 73 -1.17 -11.73 -8.30
N LEU A 74 -0.24 -12.43 -8.96
CA LEU A 74 0.88 -11.79 -9.67
C LEU A 74 0.36 -10.89 -10.80
N ASP A 75 -0.57 -11.42 -11.60
CA ASP A 75 -1.17 -10.67 -12.70
C ASP A 75 -1.88 -9.42 -12.15
N TYR A 76 -2.65 -9.54 -11.07
CA TYR A 76 -3.27 -8.40 -10.38
C TYR A 76 -2.27 -7.32 -9.98
N LEU A 77 -1.11 -7.70 -9.41
CA LEU A 77 -0.07 -6.75 -9.04
C LEU A 77 0.43 -5.93 -10.24
N THR A 78 0.49 -6.51 -11.45
CA THR A 78 0.94 -5.79 -12.65
C THR A 78 0.06 -4.60 -13.04
N TRP A 79 -1.22 -4.60 -12.63
CA TRP A 79 -2.17 -3.50 -12.90
C TRP A 79 -2.06 -2.34 -11.92
N THR A 80 -1.25 -2.47 -10.88
CA THR A 80 -1.18 -1.49 -9.79
C THR A 80 -0.20 -0.35 -10.07
N TYR A 81 -0.41 0.79 -9.39
CA TYR A 81 0.58 1.88 -9.38
C TYR A 81 1.93 1.42 -8.78
N PHE A 82 1.88 0.50 -7.82
CA PHE A 82 3.06 -0.12 -7.24
C PHE A 82 3.97 -0.74 -8.30
N PHE A 83 3.45 -1.56 -9.21
CA PHE A 83 4.27 -2.19 -10.25
C PHE A 83 4.94 -1.15 -11.16
N ARG A 84 4.24 -0.06 -11.52
CA ARG A 84 4.83 1.04 -12.30
C ARG A 84 5.96 1.75 -11.55
N ARG A 85 5.87 1.87 -10.23
CA ARG A 85 6.91 2.52 -9.40
C ARG A 85 8.08 1.59 -9.10
N LEU A 86 7.83 0.30 -8.92
CA LEU A 86 8.87 -0.72 -8.75
C LEU A 86 9.88 -0.68 -9.89
N LEU A 87 9.41 -0.55 -11.14
CA LEU A 87 10.26 -0.44 -12.32
C LEU A 87 11.06 0.87 -12.40
N LYS A 88 10.58 1.95 -11.77
CA LYS A 88 11.23 3.27 -11.80
C LYS A 88 12.20 3.51 -10.65
N ASN A 89 11.92 2.95 -9.48
CA ASN A 89 12.70 3.16 -8.27
C ASN A 89 12.72 1.87 -7.42
N PRO A 90 13.39 0.81 -7.90
CA PRO A 90 13.38 -0.51 -7.24
C PRO A 90 14.00 -0.48 -5.84
N THR A 91 15.05 0.33 -5.64
CA THR A 91 15.76 0.46 -4.36
C THR A 91 14.85 0.96 -3.24
N TYR A 92 13.84 1.79 -3.54
CA TYR A 92 12.84 2.22 -2.56
C TYR A 92 12.04 1.05 -1.98
N TYR A 93 11.83 0.00 -2.78
CA TYR A 93 11.10 -1.21 -2.40
C TYR A 93 12.02 -2.35 -1.95
N ASN A 94 13.28 -2.05 -1.64
CA ASN A 94 14.34 -3.02 -1.28
C ASN A 94 14.62 -4.06 -2.38
N LEU A 95 14.53 -3.64 -3.65
CA LEU A 95 14.94 -4.45 -4.78
C LEU A 95 16.25 -3.90 -5.36
N ASP A 96 17.31 -4.72 -5.38
CA ASP A 96 18.66 -4.30 -5.77
C ASP A 96 18.86 -4.19 -7.29
N GLY A 97 18.01 -4.84 -8.09
CA GLY A 97 18.16 -4.89 -9.54
C GLY A 97 16.84 -5.10 -10.28
N LEU A 98 16.80 -4.66 -11.54
CA LEU A 98 15.65 -4.76 -12.44
C LEU A 98 15.74 -5.97 -13.38
N GLU A 99 16.64 -6.91 -13.11
CA GLU A 99 16.73 -8.12 -13.90
C GLU A 99 15.38 -8.87 -13.83
N PRO A 100 14.80 -9.30 -14.97
CA PRO A 100 13.47 -9.91 -14.99
C PRO A 100 13.32 -11.07 -13.99
N ASN A 101 14.37 -11.86 -13.82
CA ASN A 101 14.40 -12.97 -12.87
C ASN A 101 14.32 -12.51 -11.41
N GLN A 102 15.01 -11.43 -11.05
CA GLN A 102 15.00 -10.87 -9.69
C GLN A 102 13.64 -10.24 -9.36
N MET A 103 13.06 -9.51 -10.31
CA MET A 103 11.74 -8.92 -10.16
C MET A 103 10.66 -10.00 -10.00
N ASN A 104 10.67 -11.04 -10.83
CA ASN A 104 9.72 -12.15 -10.73
C ASN A 104 9.87 -12.89 -9.41
N ALA A 105 11.10 -13.15 -8.95
CA ALA A 105 11.35 -13.75 -7.65
C ALA A 105 10.82 -12.88 -6.50
N PHE A 106 11.03 -11.57 -6.56
CA PHE A 106 10.53 -10.62 -5.58
C PHE A 106 9.00 -10.60 -5.50
N LEU A 107 8.32 -10.48 -6.65
CA LEU A 107 6.85 -10.49 -6.70
C LEU A 107 6.27 -11.83 -6.26
N SER A 108 6.92 -12.94 -6.62
CA SER A 108 6.51 -14.28 -6.18
C SER A 108 6.64 -14.43 -4.67
N SER A 109 7.77 -14.03 -4.09
CA SER A 109 7.99 -14.01 -2.64
C SER A 109 6.97 -13.12 -1.92
N LEU A 110 6.61 -11.98 -2.51
CA LEU A 110 5.59 -11.08 -1.97
C LEU A 110 4.22 -11.74 -1.92
N VAL A 111 3.77 -12.36 -3.02
CA VAL A 111 2.49 -13.10 -3.06
C VAL A 111 2.49 -14.27 -2.09
N GLU A 112 3.59 -15.03 -2.00
CA GLU A 112 3.72 -16.12 -1.04
C GLU A 112 3.62 -15.64 0.40
N LYS A 113 4.28 -14.53 0.74
CA LYS A 113 4.18 -13.92 2.07
C LYS A 113 2.75 -13.49 2.39
N VAL A 114 2.06 -12.86 1.44
CA VAL A 114 0.67 -12.43 1.63
C VAL A 114 -0.25 -13.62 1.85
N VAL A 115 -0.13 -14.66 1.03
CA VAL A 115 -0.92 -15.90 1.18
C VAL A 115 -0.65 -16.52 2.56
N TYR A 116 0.62 -16.62 2.96
CA TYR A 116 0.99 -17.13 4.28
C TYR A 116 0.38 -16.33 5.44
N GLU A 117 0.41 -15.00 5.36
CA GLU A 117 -0.19 -14.13 6.39
C GLU A 117 -1.73 -14.29 6.47
N LEU A 118 -2.40 -14.44 5.32
CA LEU A 118 -3.84 -14.65 5.26
C LEU A 118 -4.26 -16.05 5.74
N GLU A 119 -3.47 -17.08 5.44
CA GLU A 119 -3.65 -18.43 5.99
C GLU A 119 -3.45 -18.44 7.50
N ALA A 120 -2.42 -17.75 8.01
CA ALA A 120 -2.15 -17.63 9.44
C ALA A 120 -3.24 -16.86 10.21
N ALA A 121 -4.00 -16.01 9.52
CA ALA A 121 -5.19 -15.34 10.06
C ALA A 121 -6.49 -16.13 9.86
N ALA A 122 -6.40 -17.34 9.30
CA ALA A 122 -7.52 -18.19 8.89
C ALA A 122 -8.53 -17.48 7.96
N CYS A 123 -8.09 -16.46 7.20
CA CYS A 123 -8.90 -15.75 6.20
C CYS A 123 -8.95 -16.48 4.85
N LEU A 124 -7.95 -17.33 4.59
CA LEU A 124 -7.78 -18.04 3.33
C LEU A 124 -7.39 -19.49 3.60
N VAL A 125 -7.76 -20.39 2.69
CA VAL A 125 -7.25 -21.77 2.63
C VAL A 125 -6.82 -22.07 1.20
N GLN A 126 -5.60 -22.58 1.04
CA GLN A 126 -5.12 -23.10 -0.23
C GLN A 126 -5.48 -24.59 -0.40
N LYS A 127 -6.21 -24.94 -1.47
CA LYS A 127 -6.50 -26.35 -1.86
C LYS A 127 -6.13 -26.57 -3.32
N GLU A 128 -5.30 -27.57 -3.62
CA GLU A 128 -4.95 -27.95 -5.01
C GLU A 128 -4.52 -26.75 -5.87
N HIS A 129 -3.71 -25.84 -5.31
CA HIS A 129 -3.26 -24.58 -5.93
C HIS A 129 -4.32 -23.50 -6.15
N ILE A 130 -5.55 -23.73 -5.71
CA ILE A 130 -6.65 -22.76 -5.70
C ILE A 130 -6.69 -22.06 -4.34
N LEU A 131 -6.84 -20.74 -4.37
CA LEU A 131 -7.01 -19.88 -3.21
C LEU A 131 -8.51 -19.73 -2.94
N LEU A 132 -8.97 -20.24 -1.79
CA LEU A 132 -10.38 -20.17 -1.41
C LEU A 132 -10.55 -19.29 -0.17
N PRO A 133 -11.53 -18.37 -0.17
CA PRO A 133 -11.81 -17.54 0.99
C PRO A 133 -12.53 -18.36 2.06
N THR A 134 -12.12 -18.20 3.33
CA THR A 134 -12.85 -18.78 4.46
C THR A 134 -14.04 -17.91 4.87
N PHE A 135 -14.80 -18.35 5.87
CA PHE A 135 -15.83 -17.52 6.49
C PHE A 135 -15.24 -16.22 7.08
N LEU A 136 -14.07 -16.27 7.72
CA LEU A 136 -13.41 -15.08 8.27
C LEU A 136 -12.93 -14.14 7.17
N GLY A 137 -12.37 -14.68 6.07
CA GLY A 137 -11.98 -13.87 4.91
C GLY A 137 -13.15 -13.15 4.26
N ARG A 138 -14.32 -13.81 4.21
CA ARG A 138 -15.58 -13.20 3.74
C ARG A 138 -16.06 -12.08 4.65
N ILE A 139 -16.01 -12.27 5.96
CA ILE A 139 -16.39 -11.22 6.93
C ILE A 139 -15.45 -10.00 6.80
N SER A 140 -14.14 -10.21 6.76
CA SER A 140 -13.20 -9.09 6.63
C SER A 140 -13.41 -8.32 5.32
N SER A 141 -13.63 -9.02 4.22
CA SER A 141 -13.94 -8.38 2.94
C SER A 141 -15.27 -7.64 2.96
N PHE A 142 -16.32 -8.21 3.57
CA PHE A 142 -17.66 -7.62 3.57
C PHE A 142 -17.75 -6.36 4.44
N TYR A 143 -17.11 -6.37 5.61
CA TYR A 143 -17.13 -5.25 6.56
C TYR A 143 -15.90 -4.33 6.44
N TYR A 144 -15.03 -4.57 5.46
CA TYR A 144 -13.81 -3.80 5.24
C TYR A 144 -12.90 -3.75 6.49
N LEU A 145 -12.73 -4.90 7.13
CA LEU A 145 -11.89 -5.07 8.32
C LEU A 145 -10.51 -5.59 7.94
N SER A 146 -9.48 -5.18 8.68
CA SER A 146 -8.13 -5.74 8.51
C SER A 146 -8.12 -7.23 8.85
N TYR A 147 -7.36 -8.01 8.10
CA TYR A 147 -7.12 -9.43 8.39
C TYR A 147 -6.47 -9.62 9.79
N ARG A 148 -5.71 -8.63 10.27
CA ARG A 148 -5.10 -8.65 11.60
C ARG A 148 -6.17 -8.60 12.69
N THR A 149 -7.22 -7.80 12.49
CA THR A 149 -8.36 -7.76 13.42
C THR A 149 -9.06 -9.10 13.49
N MET A 150 -9.25 -9.77 12.35
CA MET A 150 -9.82 -11.13 12.32
C MET A 150 -8.93 -12.14 13.04
N LYS A 151 -7.61 -12.04 12.86
CA LYS A 151 -6.64 -12.86 13.58
C LYS A 151 -6.73 -12.64 15.10
N HIS A 152 -6.78 -11.38 15.55
CA HIS A 152 -6.97 -11.06 16.96
C HIS A 152 -8.28 -11.65 17.51
N PHE A 153 -9.38 -11.54 16.78
CA PHE A 153 -10.65 -12.15 17.18
C PHE A 153 -10.57 -13.67 17.26
N LEU A 154 -9.88 -14.31 16.33
CA LEU A 154 -9.68 -15.76 16.36
C LEU A 154 -8.90 -16.20 17.61
N ASP A 155 -7.81 -15.51 17.93
CA ASP A 155 -6.93 -15.83 19.05
C ASP A 155 -7.59 -15.58 20.41
N ASP A 156 -8.37 -14.50 20.54
CA ASP A 156 -8.98 -14.10 21.81
C ASP A 156 -10.33 -14.77 22.08
N LEU A 157 -11.14 -15.03 21.05
CA LEU A 157 -12.45 -15.68 21.22
C LEU A 157 -12.34 -17.19 21.40
N SER A 158 -11.26 -17.82 20.92
CA SER A 158 -11.01 -19.26 21.10
C SER A 158 -10.51 -19.63 22.50
N ARG A 159 -10.16 -18.66 23.34
CA ARG A 159 -9.66 -18.85 24.72
C ARG A 159 -10.75 -18.91 25.80
N LYS A 160 -12.01 -19.08 25.42
CA LYS A 160 -13.13 -19.33 26.35
C LYS A 160 -13.72 -20.70 26.12
#